data_AF-B3DMV5-F1
#
_entry.id   AF-B3DMV5-F1
#
_cell.length_a   1.000
_cell.length_b   1.000
_cell.length_c   1.000
_cell.angle_alpha   90.00
_cell.angle_beta   90.00
_cell.angle_gamma   90.00
#
_symmetry.space_group_name_H-M   'P 1'
#
loop_
_entity.id
_entity.type
_entity.pdbx_description
1 polymer ?
#
loop_
_entity_poly.entity_id
_entity_poly.type
_entity_poly.pdbx_seq_one_letter_code
_entity_poly.pdbx_strand_id
1 'polypeptide(L)'
;GGKSASDSDASDTEWQMVQFVDDPNVLRVAIIACPEVTLGFLLCGVGYQKDRFRNYMMVESETPQEDVEQFFLTVYRRSNIGIVIIDYDTVKRLRTMMQRCSQLLPVLVTVPNKSSLITYLDKKERNRRLRQRDAY
;
A
#
# COMPACT_ATOMS: atom_id res chain seq x y z
N GLY A 1 53.73 21.36 24.90
CA GLY A 1 52.46 21.95 24.44
C GLY A 1 51.72 20.90 23.67
N GLY A 2 50.58 20.45 24.20
CA GLY A 2 49.84 19.29 23.72
C GLY A 2 49.30 19.45 22.30
N LYS A 3 49.33 18.36 21.53
CA LYS A 3 48.47 18.16 20.39
C LYS A 3 47.39 17.17 20.83
N SER A 4 46.18 17.69 21.04
CA SER A 4 44.98 16.90 21.32
C SER A 4 44.71 15.94 20.17
N ALA A 5 44.51 14.69 20.55
CA ALA A 5 43.78 13.69 19.79
C ALA A 5 42.32 14.11 19.62
N SER A 6 41.71 13.79 18.47
CA SER A 6 40.35 13.26 18.36
C SER A 6 40.02 13.08 16.86
N ASP A 7 40.64 12.10 16.21
CA ASP A 7 40.05 11.52 15.01
C ASP A 7 38.88 10.66 15.50
N SER A 8 37.69 11.25 15.43
CA SER A 8 36.46 10.57 15.81
C SER A 8 36.20 9.50 14.78
N ASP A 9 36.37 8.26 15.21
CA ASP A 9 36.04 7.01 14.54
C ASP A 9 34.54 7.03 14.20
N ALA A 10 34.20 7.61 13.04
CA ALA A 10 32.86 7.54 12.48
C ALA A 10 32.71 6.11 11.97
N SER A 11 32.21 5.24 12.84
CA SER A 11 31.83 3.88 12.49
C SER A 11 30.98 3.90 11.22
N ASP A 12 31.59 3.46 10.13
CA ASP A 12 30.93 3.09 8.88
C ASP A 12 29.86 2.06 9.25
N THR A 13 28.67 2.57 9.53
CA THR A 13 27.49 1.73 9.71
C THR A 13 27.12 1.29 8.31
N GLU A 14 27.76 0.22 7.88
CA GLU A 14 27.42 -0.52 6.68
C GLU A 14 25.97 -0.95 6.86
N TRP A 15 25.05 -0.18 6.27
CA TRP A 15 23.64 -0.54 6.22
C TRP A 15 23.57 -1.85 5.46
N GLN A 16 23.58 -2.98 6.17
CA GLN A 16 23.33 -4.29 5.61
C GLN A 16 22.00 -4.20 4.89
N MET A 17 22.04 -4.11 3.56
CA MET A 17 20.84 -4.21 2.74
C MET A 17 20.18 -5.51 3.12
N VAL A 18 18.97 -5.42 3.69
CA VAL A 18 18.13 -6.58 3.93
C VAL A 18 17.95 -7.30 2.60
N GLN A 19 18.62 -8.44 2.45
CA GLN A 19 18.54 -9.26 1.23
C GLN A 19 17.13 -9.85 1.18
N PHE A 20 16.27 -9.26 0.37
CA PHE A 20 14.95 -9.82 0.11
C PHE A 20 15.11 -11.11 -0.68
N VAL A 21 14.87 -12.25 -0.03
CA VAL A 21 14.81 -13.56 -0.71
C VAL A 21 13.63 -13.53 -1.68
N ASP A 22 13.91 -13.65 -2.97
CA ASP A 22 12.89 -13.56 -4.02
C ASP A 22 12.34 -14.98 -4.31
N ASP A 23 11.56 -15.49 -3.36
CA ASP A 23 10.80 -16.73 -3.56
C ASP A 23 9.52 -16.40 -4.35
N PRO A 24 9.32 -16.97 -5.55
CA PRO A 24 8.12 -16.75 -6.36
C PRO A 24 6.83 -17.22 -5.69
N ASN A 25 6.91 -18.07 -4.66
CA ASN A 25 5.76 -18.53 -3.88
C ASN A 25 5.39 -17.58 -2.74
N VAL A 26 6.23 -16.58 -2.44
CA VAL A 26 5.94 -15.58 -1.41
C VAL A 26 5.02 -14.51 -1.99
N LEU A 27 3.81 -14.45 -1.41
CA LEU A 27 2.85 -13.41 -1.72
C LEU A 27 3.22 -12.12 -1.00
N ARG A 28 3.23 -11.02 -1.75
CA ARG A 28 3.48 -9.67 -1.25
C ARG A 28 2.20 -8.87 -1.13
N VAL A 29 2.27 -7.79 -0.35
CA VAL A 29 1.18 -6.82 -0.20
C VAL A 29 1.54 -5.58 -1.02
N ALA A 30 0.62 -5.09 -1.85
CA ALA A 30 0.76 -3.83 -2.56
C ALA A 30 -0.06 -2.73 -1.88
N ILE A 31 0.36 -1.48 -2.00
CA ILE A 31 -0.25 -0.32 -1.32
C ILE A 31 -0.56 0.78 -2.34
N ILE A 32 -1.79 1.27 -2.35
CA ILE A 32 -2.23 2.41 -3.17
C ILE A 32 -2.98 3.36 -2.24
N ALA A 33 -2.29 4.34 -1.69
CA ALA A 33 -2.87 5.18 -0.64
C ALA A 33 -2.21 6.56 -0.58
N CYS A 34 -2.78 7.47 0.21
CA CYS A 34 -2.13 8.75 0.50
C CYS A 34 -0.75 8.56 1.17
N PRO A 35 0.13 9.58 1.13
CA PRO A 35 1.47 9.49 1.69
C PRO A 35 1.51 9.02 3.15
N GLU A 36 0.64 9.54 4.01
CA GLU A 36 0.58 9.17 5.43
C GLU A 36 0.31 7.68 5.66
N VAL A 37 -0.69 7.12 4.99
CA VAL A 37 -1.06 5.71 5.11
C VAL A 37 0.04 4.83 4.51
N THR A 38 0.57 5.22 3.35
CA THR A 38 1.65 4.48 2.68
C THR A 38 2.89 4.40 3.56
N LEU A 39 3.33 5.53 4.12
CA LEU A 39 4.48 5.57 5.03
C LEU A 39 4.27 4.68 6.25
N GLY A 40 3.07 4.68 6.85
CA GLY A 40 2.74 3.79 7.97
C GLY A 40 2.97 2.31 7.63
N PHE A 41 2.52 1.85 6.47
CA PHE A 41 2.75 0.48 6.03
C PHE A 41 4.21 0.18 5.62
N LEU A 42 4.91 1.16 5.06
CA LEU A 42 6.34 1.02 4.74
C LEU A 42 7.17 0.84 6.03
N LEU A 43 6.83 1.56 7.10
CA LEU A 43 7.45 1.40 8.42
C LEU A 43 7.18 0.01 9.03
N CYS A 44 6.07 -0.63 8.68
CA CYS A 44 5.78 -2.02 9.05
C CYS A 44 6.58 -3.07 8.24
N GLY A 45 7.45 -2.66 7.32
CA GLY A 45 8.27 -3.57 6.51
C GLY A 45 7.54 -4.18 5.30
N VAL A 46 6.39 -3.63 4.90
CA VAL A 46 5.62 -4.11 3.74
C VAL A 46 6.26 -3.68 2.41
N GLY A 47 7.09 -2.64 2.44
CA GLY A 47 7.73 -2.08 1.25
C GLY A 47 8.63 -3.10 0.54
N TYR A 48 8.43 -3.23 -0.76
CA TYR A 48 9.26 -4.04 -1.64
C TYR A 48 9.56 -3.27 -2.93
N GLN A 49 10.84 -3.13 -3.22
CA GLN A 49 11.32 -2.56 -4.47
C GLN A 49 12.36 -3.49 -5.08
N LYS A 50 12.15 -3.85 -6.35
CA LYS A 50 13.11 -4.59 -7.16
C LYS A 50 13.10 -4.07 -8.58
N ASP A 51 14.30 -3.85 -9.12
CA ASP A 51 14.52 -3.25 -10.42
C ASP A 51 13.77 -1.90 -10.54
N ARG A 52 12.83 -1.79 -11.48
CA ARG A 52 11.98 -0.61 -11.70
C ARG A 52 10.58 -0.76 -11.11
N PHE A 53 10.32 -1.82 -10.35
CA PHE A 53 9.03 -2.06 -9.73
C PHE A 53 9.07 -1.82 -8.23
N ARG A 54 8.09 -1.06 -7.75
CA ARG A 54 7.75 -0.90 -6.34
C ARG A 54 6.32 -1.39 -6.12
N ASN A 55 6.08 -2.04 -4.99
CA ASN A 55 4.74 -2.52 -4.63
C ASN A 55 3.83 -1.43 -4.05
N TYR A 56 4.26 -0.16 -4.03
CA TYR A 56 3.48 0.94 -3.50
C TYR A 56 3.39 2.14 -4.44
N MET A 57 2.29 2.87 -4.35
CA MET A 57 2.08 4.15 -5.00
C MET A 57 1.45 5.11 -4.00
N MET A 58 2.12 6.24 -3.77
CA MET A 58 1.55 7.36 -3.04
C MET A 58 0.61 8.11 -3.96
N VAL A 59 -0.64 8.27 -3.53
CA VAL A 59 -1.69 8.92 -4.31
C VAL A 59 -2.06 10.23 -3.64
N GLU A 60 -1.89 11.32 -4.38
CA GLU A 60 -2.26 12.67 -3.99
C GLU A 60 -3.39 13.19 -4.90
N SER A 61 -3.87 14.41 -4.63
CA SER A 61 -5.04 14.95 -5.33
C SER A 61 -4.74 15.29 -6.79
N GLU A 62 -3.50 15.65 -7.05
CA GLU A 62 -2.91 15.98 -8.34
C GLU A 62 -2.43 14.74 -9.12
N THR A 63 -2.37 13.58 -8.47
CA THR A 63 -1.98 12.34 -9.15
C THR A 63 -3.00 12.01 -10.25
N PRO A 64 -2.59 11.89 -11.52
CA PRO A 64 -3.50 11.59 -12.63
C PRO A 64 -4.29 10.29 -12.41
N GLN A 65 -5.55 10.27 -12.85
CA GLN A 65 -6.38 9.06 -12.76
C GLN A 65 -5.81 7.90 -13.56
N GLU A 66 -5.29 8.17 -14.75
CA GLU A 66 -4.66 7.17 -15.62
C GLU A 66 -3.50 6.45 -14.93
N ASP A 67 -2.63 7.20 -14.25
CA ASP A 67 -1.48 6.62 -13.51
C ASP A 67 -1.94 5.67 -12.40
N VAL A 68 -2.99 6.05 -11.66
CA VAL A 68 -3.55 5.23 -10.58
C VAL A 68 -4.19 3.95 -11.13
N GLU A 69 -4.92 4.05 -12.24
CA GLU A 69 -5.53 2.90 -12.91
C GLU A 69 -4.46 1.95 -13.49
N GLN A 70 -3.45 2.50 -14.15
CA GLN A 70 -2.35 1.72 -14.72
C GLN A 70 -1.55 1.01 -13.62
N PHE A 71 -1.24 1.69 -12.52
CA PHE A 71 -0.57 1.08 -11.38
C PHE A 71 -1.43 -0.02 -10.74
N PHE A 72 -2.72 0.24 -10.53
CA PHE A 72 -3.66 -0.77 -10.01
C PHE A 72 -3.67 -2.03 -10.89
N LEU A 73 -3.78 -1.89 -12.21
CA LEU A 73 -3.74 -3.03 -13.13
C LEU A 73 -2.40 -3.76 -13.09
N THR A 74 -1.30 -3.03 -12.92
CA THR A 74 0.06 -3.60 -12.80
C THR A 74 0.18 -4.50 -11.56
N VAL A 75 -0.31 -4.05 -10.40
CA VAL A 75 -0.26 -4.85 -9.17
C VAL A 75 -1.30 -5.96 -9.18
N TYR A 76 -2.49 -5.71 -9.75
CA TYR A 76 -3.59 -6.68 -9.79
C TYR A 76 -3.27 -7.90 -10.67
N ARG A 77 -2.55 -7.71 -11.78
CA ARG A 77 -2.17 -8.80 -12.71
C ARG A 77 -0.94 -9.59 -12.28
N ARG A 78 -0.23 -9.15 -11.23
CA ARG A 78 1.06 -9.71 -10.86
C ARG A 78 0.88 -10.93 -9.96
N SER A 79 1.45 -12.07 -10.35
CA SER A 79 1.25 -13.36 -9.69
C SER A 79 1.75 -13.43 -8.24
N ASN A 80 2.70 -12.58 -7.87
CA ASN A 80 3.29 -12.55 -6.53
C ASN A 80 2.69 -11.47 -5.61
N ILE A 81 1.53 -10.92 -5.96
CA ILE A 81 0.77 -10.01 -5.10
C ILE A 81 -0.44 -10.79 -4.56
N GLY A 82 -0.51 -10.92 -3.23
CA GLY A 82 -1.63 -11.58 -2.56
C GLY A 82 -2.69 -10.59 -2.08
N ILE A 83 -2.29 -9.38 -1.70
CA ILE A 83 -3.18 -8.36 -1.14
C ILE A 83 -2.86 -7.01 -1.79
N VAL A 84 -3.88 -6.23 -2.13
CA VAL A 84 -3.75 -4.81 -2.49
C VAL A 84 -4.53 -3.99 -1.47
N ILE A 85 -3.82 -3.20 -0.67
CA ILE A 85 -4.40 -2.24 0.26
C ILE A 85 -4.62 -0.93 -0.49
N ILE A 86 -5.85 -0.45 -0.50
CA ILE A 86 -6.25 0.78 -1.20
C ILE A 86 -6.92 1.70 -0.20
N ASP A 87 -6.54 2.98 -0.17
CA ASP A 87 -7.23 3.93 0.68
C ASP A 87 -8.65 4.24 0.18
N TYR A 88 -9.52 4.64 1.10
CA TYR A 88 -10.94 4.83 0.82
C TYR A 88 -11.22 5.84 -0.30
N ASP A 89 -10.41 6.88 -0.41
CA ASP A 89 -10.56 7.91 -1.44
C ASP A 89 -10.12 7.38 -2.81
N THR A 90 -9.03 6.62 -2.90
CA THR A 90 -8.61 5.99 -4.16
C THR A 90 -9.58 4.90 -4.62
N VAL A 91 -10.21 4.15 -3.70
CA VAL A 91 -11.27 3.17 -4.07
C VAL A 91 -12.41 3.83 -4.85
N LYS A 92 -12.76 5.08 -4.52
CA LYS A 92 -13.81 5.80 -5.26
C LYS A 92 -13.41 6.03 -6.72
N ARG A 93 -12.12 6.34 -6.96
CA ARG A 93 -11.54 6.54 -8.30
C ARG A 93 -11.49 5.23 -9.09
N LEU A 94 -11.12 4.13 -8.43
CA LEU A 94 -10.95 2.81 -9.05
C LEU A 94 -12.24 1.98 -9.15
N ARG A 95 -13.40 2.51 -8.74
CA ARG A 95 -14.65 1.74 -8.61
C ARG A 95 -15.03 0.95 -9.86
N THR A 96 -14.91 1.58 -11.03
CA THR A 96 -15.24 0.96 -12.33
C THR A 96 -14.28 -0.19 -12.67
N MET A 97 -13.00 -0.06 -12.33
CA MET A 97 -11.99 -1.10 -12.55
C MET A 97 -12.22 -2.29 -11.61
N MET A 98 -12.45 -2.02 -10.32
CA MET A 98 -12.68 -3.04 -9.31
C MET A 98 -13.92 -3.89 -9.60
N GLN A 99 -14.97 -3.32 -10.21
CA GLN A 99 -16.16 -4.07 -10.63
C GLN A 99 -15.88 -5.12 -11.70
N ARG A 100 -14.79 -4.97 -12.46
CA ARG A 100 -14.37 -5.91 -13.51
C ARG A 100 -13.39 -6.97 -12.99
N CYS A 101 -12.94 -6.84 -11.74
CA CYS A 101 -12.02 -7.77 -11.10
C CYS A 101 -12.78 -9.01 -10.60
N SER A 102 -12.48 -10.18 -11.17
CA SER A 102 -13.10 -11.46 -10.81
C SER A 102 -12.10 -12.54 -10.33
N GLN A 103 -10.82 -12.18 -10.20
CA GLN A 103 -9.78 -13.13 -9.79
C GLN A 103 -9.81 -13.33 -8.27
N LEU A 104 -9.45 -14.53 -7.82
CA LEU A 104 -9.37 -14.84 -6.39
C LEU A 104 -8.26 -14.04 -5.69
N LEU A 105 -7.12 -13.86 -6.37
CA LEU A 105 -6.01 -13.04 -5.92
C LEU A 105 -5.70 -11.96 -6.97
N PRO A 106 -5.25 -10.78 -6.53
CA PRO A 106 -5.06 -10.37 -5.14
C PRO A 106 -6.35 -9.95 -4.42
N VAL A 107 -6.38 -10.12 -3.10
CA VAL A 107 -7.47 -9.63 -2.23
C VAL A 107 -7.40 -8.11 -2.12
N LEU A 108 -8.50 -7.42 -2.43
CA LEU A 108 -8.60 -5.97 -2.34
C LEU A 108 -9.09 -5.55 -0.95
N VAL A 109 -8.28 -4.82 -0.20
CA VAL A 109 -8.59 -4.34 1.15
C VAL A 109 -8.71 -2.82 1.14
N THR A 110 -9.81 -2.29 1.66
CA THR A 110 -10.02 -0.84 1.77
C THR A 110 -9.73 -0.34 3.17
N VAL A 111 -8.84 0.64 3.28
CA VAL A 111 -8.48 1.31 4.55
C VAL A 111 -8.85 2.80 4.51
N PRO A 112 -9.42 3.37 5.58
CA PRO A 112 -9.58 4.81 5.65
C PRO A 112 -8.25 5.51 5.95
N ASN A 113 -8.12 6.75 5.50
CA ASN A 113 -7.14 7.70 6.02
C ASN A 113 -7.77 8.52 7.17
N LYS A 114 -6.99 9.41 7.79
CA LYS A 114 -7.45 10.22 8.94
C LYS A 114 -8.73 11.00 8.65
N SER A 115 -8.85 11.61 7.47
CA SER A 115 -9.99 12.46 7.09
C SER A 115 -11.22 11.65 6.65
N SER A 116 -11.01 10.49 6.03
CA SER A 116 -12.08 9.65 5.50
C SER A 116 -12.65 8.65 6.52
N LEU A 117 -12.05 8.55 7.72
CA LEU A 117 -12.43 7.57 8.75
C LEU A 117 -13.91 7.62 9.12
N ILE A 118 -14.45 8.79 9.44
CA ILE A 118 -15.85 8.95 9.86
C ILE A 118 -16.78 8.49 8.73
N THR A 119 -16.60 9.03 7.53
CA THR A 119 -17.37 8.68 6.33
C THR A 119 -17.29 7.20 5.99
N TYR A 120 -16.12 6.58 6.16
CA TYR A 120 -15.92 5.15 5.95
C TYR A 120 -16.73 4.32 6.96
N LEU A 121 -16.70 4.69 8.24
CA LEU A 121 -17.43 3.99 9.30
C LEU A 121 -18.94 4.10 9.12
N ASP A 122 -19.45 5.28 8.77
CA ASP A 122 -20.89 5.49 8.50
C ASP A 122 -21.36 4.63 7.34
N LYS A 123 -20.57 4.56 6.26
CA LYS A 123 -20.88 3.71 5.10
C LYS A 123 -20.83 2.22 5.47
N LYS A 124 -19.85 1.81 6.27
CA LYS A 124 -19.72 0.42 6.75
C LYS A 124 -20.93 0.04 7.61
N GLU A 125 -21.34 0.91 8.52
CA GLU A 125 -22.50 0.70 9.39
C GLU A 125 -23.80 0.63 8.60
N ARG A 126 -24.00 1.55 7.64
CA ARG A 126 -25.17 1.53 6.76
C ARG A 126 -25.27 0.22 5.98
N ASN A 127 -24.16 -0.24 5.41
CA ASN A 127 -24.11 -1.52 4.69
C ASN A 127 -24.38 -2.72 5.60
N ARG A 128 -23.92 -2.68 6.85
CA ARG A 128 -24.21 -3.72 7.85
C ARG A 128 -25.72 -3.81 8.14
N ARG A 129 -26.39 -2.67 8.32
CA ARG A 129 -27.85 -2.61 8.55
C ARG A 129 -28.65 -3.12 7.36
N LEU A 130 -28.24 -2.78 6.14
CA LEU A 130 -28.90 -3.27 4.92
C LEU A 130 -28.81 -4.80 4.82
N ARG A 131 -27.62 -5.38 5.04
CA ARG A 131 -27.44 -6.84 5.03
C ARG A 131 -28.24 -7.54 6.12
N GLN A 132 -28.39 -6.93 7.29
CA GLN A 132 -29.24 -7.47 8.35
C GLN A 132 -30.71 -7.45 7.94
N ARG A 133 -31.16 -6.41 7.24
CA ARG A 133 -32.54 -6.30 6.78
C ARG A 133 -32.87 -7.29 5.67
N ASP A 134 -31.93 -7.56 4.76
CA ASP A 134 -32.12 -8.50 3.65
C ASP A 134 -32.03 -9.98 4.09
N ALA A 135 -31.64 -10.24 5.34
CA ALA A 135 -31.54 -11.59 5.92
C ALA A 135 -32.83 -12.07 6.62
N TYR A 136 -33.84 -11.21 6.73
CA TYR A 136 -35.18 -11.51 7.25
C TYR A 136 -36.23 -11.29 6.17
#